data_AF-A0A7S3W8I1-F1
#
_entry.id   AF-A0A7S3W8I1-F1
#
_cell.length_a   1.000
_cell.length_b   1.000
_cell.length_c   1.000
_cell.angle_alpha   90.00
_cell.angle_beta   90.00
_cell.angle_gamma   90.00
#
_symmetry.space_group_name_H-M   'P 1'
#
loop_
_entity.id
_entity.type
_entity.pdbx_description
1 polymer ?
#
loop_
_entity_poly.entity_id
_entity_poly.type
_entity_poly.pdbx_seq_one_letter_code
_entity_poly.pdbx_strand_id
1 'polypeptide(L)'
;SCSTAGSERDLGAKPLAIPLRGMVQHYAWGKAEDESLVAAIARGQDDQRMPPGDGARKFAELWMGTHQNGHSSVLTPMGAPVAGTWRLEAKLLKDTISSDPEHWLGNDWSR
;
A
#
# COMPACT_ATOMS: atom_id res chain seq x y z
N SER A 1 1.17 19.93 34.99
CA SER A 1 1.64 18.54 34.91
C SER A 1 0.99 17.87 33.72
N CYS A 2 1.75 17.69 32.63
CA CYS A 2 1.28 16.99 31.45
C CYS A 2 1.59 15.51 31.66
N SER A 3 0.57 14.68 31.89
CA SER A 3 0.75 13.25 32.14
C SER A 3 0.88 12.52 30.81
N THR A 4 2.10 12.07 30.53
CA THR A 4 2.41 11.05 29.53
C THR A 4 1.77 9.73 29.98
N ALA A 5 0.75 9.27 29.27
CA ALA A 5 0.22 7.91 29.39
C ALA A 5 -0.05 7.35 27.99
N GLY A 6 1.02 7.11 27.24
CA GLY A 6 0.98 6.20 26.10
C GLY A 6 1.19 4.78 26.60
N SER A 7 0.20 4.21 27.29
CA SER A 7 0.23 2.80 27.69
C SER A 7 0.04 1.91 26.47
N GLU A 8 0.92 0.92 26.34
CA GLU A 8 0.75 -0.33 25.58
C GLU A 8 -0.45 -0.36 24.62
N ARG A 9 -0.20 -0.01 23.35
CA ARG A 9 -1.15 -0.32 22.29
C ARG A 9 -1.12 -1.83 22.06
N ASP A 10 -2.09 -2.48 22.70
CA ASP A 10 -2.79 -3.68 22.29
C ASP A 10 -2.22 -4.33 21.02
N LEU A 11 -1.44 -5.39 21.19
CA LEU A 11 -0.94 -6.23 20.10
C LEU A 11 -2.08 -6.95 19.35
N GLY A 12 -3.34 -6.79 19.77
CA GLY A 12 -4.55 -7.26 19.10
C GLY A 12 -5.40 -6.17 18.40
N ALA A 13 -5.06 -4.88 18.54
CA ALA A 13 -5.82 -3.81 17.90
C ALA A 13 -5.49 -3.73 16.41
N LYS A 14 -6.49 -4.01 15.56
CA LYS A 14 -6.35 -3.92 14.10
C LYS A 14 -6.10 -2.47 13.68
N PRO A 15 -5.23 -2.20 12.68
CA PRO A 15 -4.84 -0.85 12.33
C PRO A 15 -6.00 -0.08 11.67
N LEU A 16 -6.20 1.18 12.10
CA LEU A 16 -7.24 2.06 11.53
C LEU A 16 -6.88 2.63 10.15
N ALA A 17 -5.59 2.66 9.82
CA ALA A 17 -5.09 3.09 8.52
C ALA A 17 -3.79 2.35 8.22
N ILE A 18 -3.64 1.91 6.97
CA ILE A 18 -2.45 1.25 6.47
C ILE A 18 -2.05 1.85 5.11
N PRO A 19 -0.75 2.08 4.86
CA PRO A 19 -0.30 2.59 3.57
C PRO A 19 -0.63 1.60 2.44
N LEU A 20 -1.19 2.13 1.36
CA LEU A 20 -1.48 1.37 0.14
C LEU A 20 -0.42 1.66 -0.92
N ARG A 21 0.11 0.60 -1.51
CA ARG A 21 0.89 0.62 -2.74
C ARG A 21 0.00 0.18 -3.90
N GLY A 22 -0.26 1.11 -4.81
CA GLY A 22 -1.04 0.86 -6.02
C GLY A 22 -0.24 0.11 -7.07
N MET A 23 -0.95 -0.39 -8.08
CA MET A 23 -0.36 -1.07 -9.24
C MET A 23 -0.38 -0.13 -10.45
N VAL A 24 0.76 0.08 -11.08
CA VAL A 24 0.85 0.91 -12.29
C VAL A 24 0.52 0.07 -13.52
N GLN A 25 -0.31 0.60 -14.41
CA GLN A 25 -0.55 0.04 -15.73
C GLN A 25 0.24 0.80 -16.79
N HIS A 26 0.92 0.04 -17.64
CA HIS A 26 1.85 0.56 -18.65
C HIS A 26 1.28 0.54 -20.07
N TYR A 27 0.05 1.03 -20.24
CA TYR A 27 -0.62 1.05 -21.54
C TYR A 27 0.02 2.05 -22.51
N ALA A 28 -0.08 1.76 -23.82
CA ALA A 28 0.55 2.54 -24.88
C ALA A 28 0.13 4.02 -24.90
N TRP A 29 -1.07 4.35 -24.41
CA TRP A 29 -1.58 5.71 -24.31
C TRP A 29 -1.08 6.48 -23.08
N GLY A 30 -0.35 5.82 -22.17
CA GLY A 30 0.21 6.46 -20.99
C GLY A 30 1.30 7.48 -21.32
N LYS A 31 1.59 8.34 -20.34
CA LYS A 31 2.64 9.37 -20.48
C LYS A 31 4.03 8.78 -20.25
N ALA A 32 5.06 9.48 -20.73
CA ALA A 32 6.44 9.18 -20.37
C ALA A 32 6.67 9.42 -18.86
N GLU A 33 7.75 8.87 -18.32
CA GLU A 33 8.02 8.84 -16.88
C GLU A 33 8.17 10.25 -16.27
N ASP A 34 8.81 11.18 -16.98
CA ASP A 34 9.04 12.57 -16.58
C ASP A 34 7.79 13.47 -16.69
N GLU A 35 6.83 13.08 -17.51
CA GLU A 35 5.57 13.80 -17.72
C GLU A 35 4.37 13.20 -16.97
N SER A 36 4.55 12.03 -16.34
CA SER A 36 3.46 11.27 -15.73
C SER A 36 3.37 11.48 -14.22
N LEU A 37 2.23 12.00 -13.77
CA LEU A 37 1.89 12.02 -12.34
C LEU A 37 1.84 10.60 -11.75
N VAL A 38 1.40 9.61 -12.54
CA VAL A 38 1.39 8.21 -12.11
C VAL A 38 2.81 7.72 -11.82
N ALA A 39 3.78 8.10 -12.65
CA ALA A 39 5.19 7.77 -12.40
C ALA A 39 5.72 8.46 -11.14
N ALA A 40 5.39 9.74 -10.94
CA ALA A 40 5.79 10.49 -9.74
C ALA A 40 5.24 9.85 -8.45
N ILE A 41 3.96 9.45 -8.45
CA ILE A 41 3.34 8.77 -7.31
C ILE A 41 3.97 7.39 -7.10
N ALA A 42 4.16 6.60 -8.16
CA ALA A 42 4.73 5.26 -8.08
C ALA A 42 6.16 5.25 -7.53
N ARG A 43 6.97 6.26 -7.86
CA ARG A 43 8.31 6.46 -7.28
C ARG A 43 8.25 6.77 -5.79
N GLY A 44 7.22 7.47 -5.32
CA GLY A 44 7.02 7.75 -3.89
C GLY A 44 6.45 6.57 -3.10
N GLN A 45 5.91 5.54 -3.77
CA GLN A 45 5.37 4.33 -3.13
C GLN A 45 6.45 3.30 -2.78
N ASP A 46 7.65 3.40 -3.35
CA ASP A 46 8.72 2.43 -3.15
C ASP A 46 10.11 3.10 -3.21
N ASP A 47 10.84 3.06 -2.08
CA ASP A 47 12.26 3.45 -2.07
C ASP A 47 13.12 2.47 -2.89
N GLN A 48 12.61 1.26 -3.17
CA GLN A 48 13.23 0.29 -4.09
C GLN A 48 12.83 0.61 -5.53
N ARG A 49 13.37 1.73 -6.02
CA ARG A 49 13.78 1.98 -7.41
C ARG A 49 13.01 1.13 -8.43
N MET A 50 11.90 1.66 -8.93
CA MET A 50 11.42 1.32 -10.27
C MET A 50 12.66 1.22 -11.17
N PRO A 51 12.97 0.04 -11.75
CA PRO A 51 14.19 -0.10 -12.52
C PRO A 51 14.15 0.96 -13.61
N PRO A 52 15.26 1.72 -13.79
CA PRO A 52 15.28 2.86 -14.70
C PRO A 52 14.67 2.43 -16.03
N GLY A 53 13.63 3.16 -16.44
CA GLY A 53 12.90 2.84 -17.66
C GLY A 53 13.85 2.83 -18.84
N ASP A 54 13.59 1.95 -19.80
CA ASP A 54 14.23 1.93 -21.12
C ASP A 54 13.77 3.10 -22.03
N GLY A 55 13.08 4.10 -21.46
CA GLY A 55 12.44 5.20 -22.19
C GLY A 55 11.16 4.81 -22.94
N ALA A 56 10.86 3.51 -23.09
CA ALA A 56 9.67 3.02 -23.78
C ALA A 56 8.47 2.83 -22.83
N ARG A 57 8.74 2.58 -21.55
CA ARG A 57 7.69 2.40 -20.52
C ARG A 57 6.79 3.63 -20.41
N LYS A 58 5.49 3.42 -20.66
CA LYS A 58 4.43 4.42 -20.47
C LYS A 58 3.74 4.24 -19.14
N PHE A 59 3.23 5.31 -18.53
CA PHE A 59 2.57 5.31 -17.24
C PHE A 59 1.16 5.85 -17.41
N ALA A 60 0.19 4.94 -17.46
CA ALA A 60 -1.18 5.23 -17.90
C ALA A 60 -2.13 5.36 -16.71
N GLU A 61 -2.18 4.33 -15.85
CA GLU A 61 -3.11 4.26 -14.73
C GLU A 61 -2.39 3.83 -13.47
N LEU A 62 -2.87 4.30 -12.32
CA LEU A 62 -2.51 3.79 -11.01
C LEU A 62 -3.76 3.14 -10.39
N TRP A 63 -3.78 1.82 -10.32
CA TRP A 63 -4.88 1.08 -9.73
C TRP A 63 -4.69 0.94 -8.22
N MET A 64 -5.73 1.32 -7.48
CA MET A 64 -5.80 1.25 -6.03
C MET A 64 -7.04 0.45 -5.65
N GLY A 65 -6.85 -0.82 -5.31
CA GLY A 65 -7.96 -1.71 -4.98
C GLY A 65 -7.63 -3.19 -5.15
N THR A 66 -8.68 -4.01 -5.23
CA THR A 66 -8.61 -5.48 -5.28
C THR A 66 -8.76 -6.07 -6.69
N HIS A 67 -8.51 -5.26 -7.73
CA HIS A 67 -8.72 -5.70 -9.11
C HIS A 67 -7.84 -6.91 -9.46
N GLN A 68 -8.45 -7.94 -10.07
CA GLN A 68 -7.80 -9.23 -10.34
C GLN A 68 -6.59 -9.15 -11.27
N ASN A 69 -6.53 -8.15 -12.17
CA ASN A 69 -5.42 -7.96 -13.10
C ASN A 69 -4.44 -6.85 -12.65
N GLY A 70 -4.56 -6.34 -11.43
CA GLY A 70 -3.66 -5.33 -10.91
C GLY A 70 -3.74 -5.25 -9.40
N HIS A 71 -3.00 -6.15 -8.75
CA HIS A 71 -3.05 -6.32 -7.31
C HIS A 71 -2.34 -5.16 -6.61
N SER A 72 -3.09 -4.34 -5.87
CA SER A 72 -2.49 -3.44 -4.89
C SER A 72 -2.02 -4.23 -3.66
N SER A 73 -1.03 -3.68 -2.96
CA SER A 73 -0.51 -4.23 -1.71
C SER A 73 -0.59 -3.21 -0.58
N VAL A 74 -0.68 -3.69 0.65
CA VAL A 74 -0.62 -2.85 1.86
C VAL A 74 0.67 -3.09 2.60
N LEU A 75 1.19 -2.04 3.24
CA LEU A 75 2.39 -2.14 4.08
C LEU A 75 1.98 -2.32 5.53
N THR A 76 2.33 -3.47 6.11
CA THR A 76 1.97 -3.83 7.49
C THR A 76 3.21 -4.01 8.37
N PRO A 77 3.18 -3.61 9.65
CA PRO A 77 4.30 -3.85 10.56
C PRO A 77 4.63 -5.33 10.72
N MET A 78 5.90 -5.68 10.54
CA MET A 78 6.45 -7.00 10.82
C MET A 78 6.96 -7.02 12.27
N GLY A 79 6.04 -7.24 13.21
CA GLY A 79 6.33 -7.31 14.63
C GLY A 79 6.64 -5.96 15.28
N ALA A 80 7.28 -6.00 16.45
CA ALA A 80 7.66 -4.81 17.21
C ALA A 80 8.78 -4.03 16.51
N PRO A 81 8.83 -2.69 16.68
CA PRO A 81 9.88 -1.88 16.08
C PRO A 81 11.24 -2.21 16.70
N VAL A 82 12.28 -2.31 15.86
CA VAL A 82 13.66 -2.52 16.31
C VAL A 82 14.35 -1.16 16.33
N ALA A 83 14.88 -0.75 17.48
CA ALA A 83 15.51 0.56 17.68
C ALA A 83 14.60 1.74 17.22
N GLY A 84 13.30 1.65 17.47
CA GLY A 84 12.32 2.67 17.09
C GLY A 84 11.92 2.69 15.61
N THR A 85 12.45 1.77 14.80
CA THR A 85 12.15 1.66 13.36
C THR A 85 11.23 0.49 13.10
N TRP A 86 10.11 0.75 12.43
CA TRP A 86 9.16 -0.29 12.00
C TRP A 86 9.68 -0.97 10.74
N ARG A 87 9.74 -2.30 10.77
CA ARG A 87 9.93 -3.09 9.55
C ARG A 87 8.56 -3.30 8.93
N LEU A 88 8.41 -2.99 7.65
CA LEU A 88 7.15 -3.15 6.95
C LEU A 88 7.23 -4.34 5.98
N GLU A 89 6.14 -5.09 5.91
CA GLU A 89 5.92 -6.19 4.97
C GLU A 89 4.81 -5.79 4.00
N ALA A 90 5.03 -6.00 2.70
CA ALA A 90 4.01 -5.82 1.68
C ALA A 90 3.16 -7.10 1.55
N LYS A 91 1.85 -6.97 1.72
CA LYS A 91 0.86 -8.06 1.52
C LYS A 91 -0.18 -7.64 0.51
N LEU A 92 -0.74 -8.58 -0.27
CA LEU A 92 -1.81 -8.24 -1.20
C LEU A 92 -3.01 -7.67 -0.45
N LEU A 93 -3.59 -6.59 -0.96
CA LEU A 93 -4.78 -5.97 -0.36
C LEU A 93 -5.94 -6.96 -0.35
N LYS A 94 -6.10 -7.74 -1.43
CA LYS A 94 -7.14 -8.77 -1.53
C LYS A 94 -7.01 -9.83 -0.43
N ASP A 95 -5.81 -10.33 -0.20
CA ASP A 95 -5.57 -11.37 0.82
C ASP A 95 -5.77 -10.80 2.22
N THR A 96 -5.36 -9.55 2.44
CA THR A 96 -5.58 -8.82 3.69
C THR A 96 -7.08 -8.69 3.99
N ILE A 97 -7.87 -8.22 3.02
CA ILE A 97 -9.34 -8.14 3.16
C ILE A 97 -9.94 -9.53 3.39
N SER A 98 -9.53 -10.53 2.62
CA SER A 98 -10.08 -11.90 2.71
C SER A 98 -9.77 -12.56 4.04
N SER A 99 -8.68 -12.18 4.72
CA SER A 99 -8.34 -12.71 6.03
C SER A 99 -9.31 -12.26 7.14
N ASP A 100 -9.98 -11.11 6.95
CA ASP A 100 -10.86 -10.51 7.95
C ASP A 100 -11.87 -9.51 7.32
N PRO A 101 -12.82 -10.01 6.52
CA PRO A 101 -13.66 -9.14 5.70
C PRO A 101 -14.58 -8.24 6.55
N GLU A 102 -15.01 -8.69 7.72
CA GLU A 102 -15.81 -7.88 8.65
C GLU A 102 -15.05 -6.64 9.12
N HIS A 103 -13.76 -6.76 9.41
CA HIS A 103 -12.96 -5.60 9.80
C HIS A 103 -12.74 -4.62 8.65
N TRP A 104 -12.40 -5.12 7.47
CA TRP A 104 -11.96 -4.28 6.35
C TRP A 104 -13.11 -3.70 5.51
N LEU A 105 -14.23 -4.40 5.44
CA LEU A 105 -15.39 -4.01 4.63
C LEU A 105 -16.61 -3.64 5.48
N GLY A 106 -16.65 -4.03 6.76
CA GLY A 106 -17.78 -3.84 7.65
C GLY A 106 -18.73 -5.04 7.68
N ASN A 107 -19.76 -4.96 8.52
CA ASN A 107 -20.66 -6.09 8.83
C ASN A 107 -21.57 -6.51 7.66
N ASP A 108 -21.67 -5.69 6.63
CA ASP A 108 -22.46 -5.94 5.42
C ASP A 108 -21.63 -6.50 4.25
N TRP A 109 -20.39 -6.93 4.51
CA TRP A 109 -19.48 -7.47 3.50
C TRP A 109 -20.02 -8.65 2.69
N SER A 110 -20.96 -9.42 3.25
CA SER A 110 -21.52 -10.63 2.64
C SER A 110 -22.89 -10.41 1.98
N ARG A 111 -23.33 -9.16 1.82
CA ARG A 111 -24.64 -8.85 1.22
C ARG A 111 -24.64 -8.99 -0.30
#